data_AF-U1X6C6-F1
#
_entry.id   AF-U1X6C6-F1
#
_cell.length_a   1.000
_cell.length_b   1.000
_cell.length_c   1.000
_cell.angle_alpha   90.00
_cell.angle_beta   90.00
_cell.angle_gamma   90.00
#
_symmetry.space_group_name_H-M   'P 1'
#
loop_
_entity.id
_entity.type
_entity.pdbx_description
1 polymer ?
#
loop_
_entity_poly.entity_id
_entity_poly.type
_entity_poly.pdbx_seq_one_letter_code
_entity_poly.pdbx_strand_id
1 'polypeptide(L)'
;MRSINWIRILAILISFPIGLLAYYVALEMIYNQPVHDVKSVALYGGIIYLMFGIPLYIGLFDFLKSKVPPSSLGVVYISCIILSGVLLTLLVVFLADGNVKQIISPEGNLFGILYIVTGVAFGSMCLLERKIYKTI
;
A
#
# COMPACT_ATOMS: atom_id res chain seq x y z
N MET A 1 -0.56 27.27 -3.75
CA MET A 1 -1.78 26.65 -3.17
C MET A 1 -2.34 25.60 -4.12
N ARG A 2 -2.68 24.42 -3.59
CA ARG A 2 -3.77 23.53 -4.05
C ARG A 2 -3.73 22.93 -5.47
N SER A 3 -2.57 22.48 -5.96
CA SER A 3 -2.59 21.22 -6.71
C SER A 3 -2.29 20.12 -5.69
N ILE A 4 -3.33 19.62 -5.01
CA ILE A 4 -3.23 18.21 -4.64
C ILE A 4 -3.24 17.53 -5.99
N ASN A 5 -2.05 17.12 -6.45
CA ASN A 5 -1.87 16.57 -7.78
C ASN A 5 -2.90 15.49 -7.99
N TRP A 6 -3.77 15.64 -9.00
CA TRP A 6 -4.76 14.64 -9.35
C TRP A 6 -4.13 13.25 -9.53
N ILE A 7 -2.87 13.21 -9.99
CA ILE A 7 -2.03 12.01 -10.07
C ILE A 7 -1.89 11.32 -8.70
N ARG A 8 -1.72 12.08 -7.61
CA ARG A 8 -1.56 11.54 -6.25
C ARG A 8 -2.88 11.00 -5.70
N ILE A 9 -3.99 11.71 -5.93
CA ILE A 9 -5.33 11.22 -5.56
C ILE A 9 -5.62 9.92 -6.32
N LEU A 10 -5.35 9.91 -7.63
CA LEU A 10 -5.52 8.74 -8.47
C LEU A 10 -4.62 7.59 -8.04
N ALA A 11 -3.36 7.88 -7.67
CA ALA A 11 -2.43 6.89 -7.14
C ALA A 11 -3.00 6.24 -5.88
N ILE A 12 -3.51 7.01 -4.93
CA ILE A 12 -4.13 6.51 -3.71
C ILE A 12 -5.35 5.63 -4.04
N LEU A 13 -6.25 6.12 -4.90
CA LEU A 13 -7.50 5.42 -5.23
C LEU A 13 -7.28 4.10 -5.96
N ILE A 14 -6.27 4.02 -6.83
CA ILE A 14 -5.99 2.83 -7.65
C ILE A 14 -5.12 1.81 -6.89
N SER A 15 -4.29 2.26 -5.95
CA SER A 15 -3.34 1.37 -5.26
C SER A 15 -4.00 0.26 -4.45
N PHE A 16 -5.11 0.57 -3.78
CA PHE A 16 -5.84 -0.43 -3.00
C PHE A 16 -6.51 -1.50 -3.88
N PRO A 17 -7.26 -1.16 -4.94
CA PRO A 17 -7.76 -2.13 -5.91
C PRO A 17 -6.69 -3.06 -6.50
N ILE A 18 -5.49 -2.53 -6.81
CA ILE A 18 -4.38 -3.36 -7.33
C ILE A 18 -3.91 -4.35 -6.25
N GLY A 19 -3.79 -3.91 -4.99
CA GLY A 19 -3.46 -4.79 -3.87
C GLY A 19 -4.52 -5.86 -3.62
N LEU A 20 -5.81 -5.50 -3.72
CA LEU A 20 -6.92 -6.44 -3.57
C LEU A 20 -6.93 -7.49 -4.70
N LEU A 21 -6.59 -7.09 -5.93
CA LEU A 21 -6.44 -8.03 -7.04
C LEU A 21 -5.30 -9.03 -6.77
N ALA A 22 -4.16 -8.56 -6.24
CA ALA A 22 -3.05 -9.44 -5.89
C ALA A 22 -3.40 -10.38 -4.72
N TYR A 23 -4.15 -9.90 -3.74
CA TYR A 23 -4.72 -10.74 -2.68
C TYR A 23 -5.57 -11.87 -3.27
N TYR A 24 -6.48 -11.52 -4.19
CA TYR A 24 -7.36 -12.49 -4.84
C TYR A 24 -6.56 -13.56 -5.60
N VAL A 25 -5.59 -13.13 -6.43
CA VAL A 25 -4.74 -14.04 -7.19
C VAL A 25 -3.92 -14.95 -6.27
N ALA A 26 -3.37 -14.41 -5.18
CA ALA A 26 -2.65 -15.21 -4.20
C ALA A 26 -3.55 -16.24 -3.51
N LEU A 27 -4.76 -15.84 -3.12
CA LEU A 27 -5.73 -16.72 -2.48
C LEU A 27 -6.10 -17.91 -3.38
N GLU A 28 -6.38 -17.65 -4.65
CA GLU A 28 -6.78 -18.67 -5.62
C GLU A 28 -5.59 -19.52 -6.09
N MET A 29 -4.47 -18.90 -6.48
CA MET A 29 -3.36 -19.61 -7.13
C MET A 29 -2.32 -20.18 -6.16
N ILE A 30 -2.09 -19.54 -5.01
CA ILE A 30 -1.05 -19.96 -4.05
C ILE A 30 -1.69 -20.80 -2.94
N TYR A 31 -2.80 -20.34 -2.39
CA TYR A 31 -3.45 -20.99 -1.26
C TYR A 31 -4.58 -21.96 -1.66
N ASN A 32 -5.02 -21.94 -2.93
CA ASN A 32 -6.09 -22.79 -3.45
C ASN A 32 -7.37 -22.74 -2.58
N GLN A 33 -7.68 -21.55 -2.05
CA GLN A 33 -8.81 -21.33 -1.16
C GLN A 33 -9.96 -20.59 -1.87
N PRO A 34 -11.22 -20.91 -1.54
CA PRO A 34 -12.36 -20.23 -2.13
C PRO A 34 -12.48 -18.77 -1.64
N VAL A 35 -12.97 -17.92 -2.53
CA VAL A 35 -13.03 -16.45 -2.43
C VAL A 35 -14.09 -15.92 -1.43
N HIS A 36 -14.56 -16.75 -0.50
CA HIS A 36 -15.73 -16.40 0.32
C HIS A 36 -15.53 -15.17 1.20
N ASP A 37 -14.30 -14.92 1.66
CA ASP A 37 -14.00 -13.84 2.61
C ASP A 37 -13.47 -12.55 1.97
N VAL A 38 -13.36 -12.49 0.64
CA VAL A 38 -12.76 -11.34 -0.04
C VAL A 38 -13.54 -10.05 0.17
N LYS A 39 -14.87 -10.12 0.34
CA LYS A 39 -15.69 -8.94 0.65
C LYS A 39 -15.35 -8.35 2.02
N SER A 40 -15.18 -9.20 3.03
CA SER A 40 -14.80 -8.80 4.37
C SER A 40 -13.38 -8.20 4.37
N VAL A 41 -12.44 -8.86 3.68
CA VAL A 41 -11.07 -8.36 3.51
C VAL A 41 -11.04 -7.00 2.81
N ALA A 42 -11.84 -6.82 1.75
CA ALA A 42 -11.94 -5.54 1.05
C ALA A 42 -12.48 -4.42 1.96
N LEU A 43 -13.46 -4.73 2.81
CA LEU A 43 -14.03 -3.78 3.77
C LEU A 43 -13.03 -3.44 4.88
N TYR A 44 -12.53 -4.43 5.62
CA TYR A 44 -11.60 -4.19 6.73
C TYR A 44 -10.27 -3.61 6.25
N GLY A 45 -9.68 -4.21 5.20
CA GLY A 45 -8.45 -3.71 4.60
C GLY A 45 -8.64 -2.32 3.99
N GLY A 46 -9.81 -2.05 3.39
CA GLY A 46 -10.15 -0.75 2.83
C GLY A 46 -10.27 0.33 3.91
N ILE A 47 -10.94 0.04 5.03
CA ILE A 47 -11.06 0.97 6.15
C ILE A 47 -9.68 1.29 6.74
N ILE A 48 -8.84 0.29 6.96
CA ILE A 48 -7.47 0.48 7.46
C ILE A 48 -6.64 1.29 6.48
N TYR A 49 -6.75 0.98 5.19
CA TYR A 49 -6.10 1.75 4.14
C TYR A 49 -6.54 3.21 4.12
N LEU A 50 -7.83 3.49 4.23
CA LEU A 50 -8.39 4.84 4.25
C LEU A 50 -7.94 5.64 5.48
N MET A 51 -8.03 5.05 6.67
CA MET A 51 -7.72 5.75 7.92
C MET A 51 -6.23 5.92 8.18
N PHE A 52 -5.41 4.93 7.81
CA PHE A 52 -3.98 4.92 8.13
C PHE A 52 -3.11 4.97 6.88
N GLY A 53 -3.41 4.17 5.86
CA GLY A 53 -2.63 4.11 4.63
C GLY A 53 -2.56 5.45 3.90
N ILE A 54 -3.70 6.13 3.71
CA ILE A 54 -3.77 7.41 2.99
C ILE A 54 -2.99 8.52 3.71
N PRO A 55 -3.22 8.81 5.00
CA PRO A 55 -2.44 9.84 5.70
C PRO A 55 -0.94 9.53 5.71
N LEU A 56 -0.57 8.26 5.90
CA LEU A 56 0.82 7.82 5.87
C LEU A 56 1.46 8.04 4.50
N TYR A 57 0.77 7.69 3.42
CA TYR A 57 1.26 7.85 2.05
C TYR A 57 1.47 9.32 1.69
N ILE A 58 0.54 10.18 2.07
CA ILE A 58 0.65 11.63 1.83
C ILE A 58 1.83 12.18 2.64
N GLY A 59 1.87 11.90 3.95
CA GLY A 59 2.92 12.40 4.85
C GLY A 59 4.32 11.92 4.45
N LEU A 60 4.47 10.63 4.14
CA LEU A 60 5.73 10.04 3.70
C LEU A 60 6.19 10.67 2.37
N PHE A 61 5.29 10.79 1.39
CA PHE A 61 5.65 11.38 0.12
C PHE A 61 6.10 12.83 0.27
N ASP A 62 5.38 13.65 1.04
CA ASP A 62 5.75 15.05 1.25
C ASP A 62 7.07 15.18 2.03
N PHE A 63 7.30 14.33 3.04
CA PHE A 63 8.57 14.25 3.76
C PHE A 63 9.73 13.91 2.81
N LEU A 64 9.60 12.82 2.04
CA LEU A 64 10.61 12.40 1.07
C LEU A 64 10.79 13.43 -0.03
N LYS A 65 9.73 14.13 -0.44
CA LYS A 65 9.82 15.22 -1.41
C LYS A 65 10.73 16.34 -0.91
N SER A 66 10.66 16.66 0.37
CA SER A 66 11.44 17.72 0.99
C SER A 66 12.88 17.34 1.34
N LYS A 67 13.14 16.05 1.62
CA LYS A 67 14.44 15.57 2.12
C LYS A 67 15.28 14.78 1.13
N VAL A 68 14.65 14.14 0.14
CA VAL A 68 15.31 13.21 -0.77
C VAL A 68 15.41 13.82 -2.16
N PRO A 69 16.63 13.96 -2.72
CA PRO A 69 16.81 14.53 -4.04
C PRO A 69 16.05 13.70 -5.10
N PRO A 70 15.60 14.34 -6.19
CA PRO A 70 14.82 13.68 -7.23
C PRO A 70 15.60 12.60 -8.00
N SER A 71 16.92 12.55 -7.87
CA SER A 71 17.76 11.46 -8.40
C SER A 71 17.62 10.15 -7.62
N SER A 72 17.24 10.21 -6.34
CA SER A 72 17.13 9.03 -5.45
C SER A 72 15.72 8.43 -5.48
N LEU A 73 15.22 8.15 -6.68
CA LEU A 73 13.89 7.59 -6.92
C LEU A 73 13.68 6.25 -6.19
N GLY A 74 14.71 5.39 -6.13
CA GLY A 74 14.63 4.10 -5.43
C GLY A 74 14.30 4.21 -3.94
N VAL A 75 14.75 5.28 -3.27
CA VAL A 75 14.46 5.50 -1.85
C VAL A 75 12.97 5.74 -1.63
N VAL A 76 12.33 6.54 -2.48
CA VAL A 76 10.89 6.81 -2.39
C VAL A 76 10.07 5.54 -2.58
N TYR A 77 10.47 4.75 -3.57
CA TYR A 77 9.80 3.51 -3.89
C TYR A 77 9.89 2.48 -2.74
N ILE A 78 11.10 2.25 -2.22
CA ILE A 78 11.35 1.31 -1.12
C ILE A 78 10.64 1.79 0.15
N SER A 79 10.65 3.09 0.46
CA SER A 79 9.94 3.61 1.63
C SER A 79 8.43 3.37 1.55
N CYS A 80 7.80 3.55 0.39
CA CYS A 80 6.37 3.24 0.23
C CYS A 80 6.07 1.75 0.46
N ILE A 81 6.91 0.86 -0.04
CA ILE A 81 6.74 -0.60 0.11
C ILE A 81 6.92 -1.04 1.57
N ILE A 82 7.97 -0.58 2.24
CA ILE A 82 8.23 -0.95 3.63
C ILE A 82 7.09 -0.41 4.50
N LEU A 83 6.70 0.84 4.27
CA LEU A 83 5.72 1.49 5.12
C LEU A 83 4.31 0.93 4.89
N SER A 84 3.94 0.58 3.66
CA SER A 84 2.67 -0.10 3.42
C SER A 84 2.71 -1.56 3.87
N GLY A 85 3.70 -2.30 3.40
CA GLY A 85 3.75 -3.74 3.49
C GLY A 85 4.06 -4.25 4.89
N VAL A 86 4.85 -3.50 5.66
CA VAL A 86 5.18 -3.88 7.04
C VAL A 86 4.23 -3.19 8.01
N LEU A 87 4.07 -1.86 7.94
CA LEU A 87 3.31 -1.14 8.98
C LEU A 87 1.81 -1.41 8.92
N LEU A 88 1.19 -1.41 7.72
CA LEU A 88 -0.25 -1.66 7.62
C LEU A 88 -0.59 -3.13 7.92
N THR A 89 0.24 -4.06 7.45
CA THR A 89 0.09 -5.48 7.77
C THR A 89 0.21 -5.74 9.27
N LEU A 90 1.23 -5.15 9.92
CA LEU A 90 1.35 -5.21 11.38
C LEU A 90 0.12 -4.63 12.06
N LEU A 91 -0.39 -3.48 11.60
CA LEU A 91 -1.58 -2.85 12.17
C LEU A 91 -2.81 -3.77 12.05
N VAL A 92 -3.00 -4.45 10.92
CA VAL A 92 -4.09 -5.43 10.76
C VAL A 92 -3.93 -6.59 11.74
N VAL A 93 -2.73 -7.15 11.85
CA VAL A 93 -2.47 -8.27 12.76
C VAL A 93 -2.68 -7.86 14.23
N PHE A 94 -2.26 -6.65 14.61
CA PHE A 94 -2.49 -6.12 15.95
C PHE A 94 -3.98 -5.90 16.24
N LEU A 95 -4.75 -5.41 15.26
CA LEU A 95 -6.19 -5.17 15.40
C LEU A 95 -7.02 -6.46 15.36
N ALA A 96 -6.52 -7.52 14.71
CA ALA A 96 -7.23 -8.78 14.55
C ALA A 96 -7.21 -9.65 15.81
N ASP A 97 -6.11 -9.68 16.58
CA ASP A 97 -6.04 -10.39 17.87
C ASP A 97 -4.75 -10.14 18.68
N GLY A 98 -3.90 -9.19 18.26
CA GLY A 98 -2.66 -8.83 18.97
C GLY A 98 -1.54 -9.89 18.97
N ASN A 99 -1.76 -11.05 18.35
CA ASN A 99 -0.83 -12.16 18.39
C ASN A 99 0.14 -12.09 17.21
N VAL A 100 1.40 -11.69 17.46
CA VAL A 100 2.48 -11.56 16.47
C VAL A 100 2.71 -12.86 15.66
N LYS A 101 2.35 -14.03 16.21
CA LYS A 101 2.38 -15.31 15.49
C LYS A 101 1.46 -15.34 14.25
N GLN A 102 0.41 -14.51 14.21
CA GLN A 102 -0.46 -14.36 13.03
C GLN A 102 0.24 -13.65 11.86
N ILE A 103 1.36 -12.95 12.08
CA ILE A 103 2.13 -12.35 10.97
C ILE A 103 2.63 -13.44 10.01
N ILE A 104 3.01 -14.60 10.55
CA ILE A 104 3.55 -15.73 9.79
C ILE A 104 2.41 -16.66 9.32
N SER A 105 1.16 -16.39 9.71
CA SER A 105 0.03 -17.19 9.27
C SER A 105 -0.27 -16.95 7.79
N PRO A 106 -0.94 -17.90 7.11
CA PRO A 106 -1.42 -17.71 5.74
C PRO A 106 -2.20 -16.40 5.55
N GLU A 107 -3.04 -16.04 6.53
CA GLU A 107 -3.84 -14.82 6.54
C GLU A 107 -2.96 -13.57 6.66
N GLY A 108 -1.98 -13.59 7.58
CA GLY A 108 -1.01 -12.50 7.73
C GLY A 108 -0.18 -12.28 6.48
N ASN A 109 0.24 -13.36 5.81
CA ASN A 109 0.95 -13.31 4.54
C ASN A 109 0.09 -12.74 3.41
N LEU A 110 -1.19 -13.12 3.34
CA LEU A 110 -2.14 -12.60 2.35
C LEU A 110 -2.39 -11.09 2.55
N PHE A 111 -2.57 -10.62 3.78
CA PHE A 111 -2.61 -9.18 4.08
C PHE A 111 -1.28 -8.48 3.75
N GLY A 112 -0.16 -9.14 4.00
CA GLY A 112 1.17 -8.70 3.58
C GLY A 112 1.25 -8.45 2.09
N ILE A 113 0.83 -9.42 1.27
CA ILE A 113 0.79 -9.32 -0.19
C ILE A 113 -0.09 -8.14 -0.61
N LEU A 114 -1.28 -8.01 -0.02
CA LEU A 114 -2.21 -6.91 -0.31
C LEU A 114 -1.52 -5.56 -0.13
N TYR A 115 -0.98 -5.28 1.06
CA TYR A 115 -0.42 -3.96 1.35
C TYR A 115 0.95 -3.72 0.68
N ILE A 116 1.77 -4.75 0.48
CA ILE A 116 3.02 -4.63 -0.29
C ILE A 116 2.69 -4.19 -1.72
N VAL A 117 1.75 -4.86 -2.37
CA VAL A 117 1.36 -4.54 -3.76
C VAL A 117 0.70 -3.18 -3.85
N THR A 118 -0.11 -2.79 -2.86
CA THR A 118 -0.63 -1.42 -2.76
C THR A 118 0.49 -0.38 -2.63
N GLY A 119 1.55 -0.64 -1.85
CA GLY A 119 2.70 0.26 -1.74
C GLY A 119 3.53 0.35 -3.01
N VAL A 120 3.72 -0.77 -3.71
CA VAL A 120 4.35 -0.84 -5.03
C VAL A 120 3.58 0.01 -6.04
N ALA A 121 2.26 -0.14 -6.11
CA ALA A 121 1.41 0.63 -7.00
C ALA A 121 1.50 2.13 -6.70
N PHE A 122 1.40 2.49 -5.42
CA PHE A 122 1.47 3.89 -4.98
C PHE A 122 2.84 4.50 -5.28
N GLY A 123 3.92 3.80 -4.91
CA GLY A 123 5.28 4.20 -5.15
C GLY A 123 5.57 4.41 -6.64
N SER A 124 5.10 3.51 -7.51
CA SER A 124 5.26 3.63 -8.97
C SER A 124 4.62 4.90 -9.53
N MET A 125 3.41 5.22 -9.08
CA MET A 125 2.70 6.44 -9.50
C MET A 125 3.36 7.71 -8.96
N CYS A 126 3.88 7.66 -7.72
CA CYS A 126 4.65 8.74 -7.12
C CYS A 126 5.97 9.01 -7.87
N LEU A 127 6.63 7.97 -8.37
CA LEU A 127 7.79 8.09 -9.25
C LEU A 127 7.43 8.73 -10.59
N LEU A 128 6.28 8.36 -11.16
CA LEU A 128 5.76 8.96 -12.38
C LEU A 128 5.53 10.47 -12.19
N GLU A 129 4.88 10.87 -11.09
CA GLU A 129 4.71 12.28 -10.71
C GLU A 129 6.07 13.00 -10.70
N ARG A 130 7.05 12.48 -9.95
CA ARG A 130 8.39 13.10 -9.85
C ARG A 130 9.13 13.18 -11.19
N LYS A 131 8.98 12.19 -12.08
CA LYS A 131 9.58 12.23 -13.42
C LYS A 131 8.96 13.32 -14.29
N ILE A 132 7.63 13.45 -14.29
CA ILE A 132 6.92 14.50 -15.04
C ILE A 132 7.39 15.89 -14.59
N TYR A 133 7.51 16.11 -13.28
CA TYR A 133 7.98 17.40 -12.73
C TYR A 133 9.46 17.72 -12.95
N LYS A 134 10.29 16.75 -13.35
CA LYS A 134 11.69 17.00 -13.69
C LYS A 134 11.87 17.40 -15.16
N THR A 135 10.87 17.14 -15.99
CA THR A 135 10.90 17.37 -17.45
C THR A 135 10.25 18.71 -17.84
N ILE A 136 9.53 19.36 -16.92
CA ILE A 136 8.93 20.69 -17.05
C ILE A 136 9.81 21.69 -16.30
#